data_AF-A0A8J3S0C4-F1
#
_entry.id   AF-A0A8J3S0C4-F1
#
_cell.length_a   1.000
_cell.length_b   1.000
_cell.length_c   1.000
_cell.angle_alpha   90.00
_cell.angle_beta   90.00
_cell.angle_gamma   90.00
#
_symmetry.space_group_name_H-M   'P 1'
#
loop_
_entity.id
_entity.type
_entity.pdbx_description
1 polymer ?
#
loop_
_entity_poly.entity_id
_entity_poly.type
_entity_poly.pdbx_seq_one_letter_code
_entity_poly.pdbx_strand_id
1 'polypeptide(L)'
;MRRLRGPRIAKFDREANDADIEALIAFAKSRRGVEFYVEPETFATDTTAVAVADDGEWTRRRVGSPAVIGKIARNLALPVYDVQLTGYPARMRAYNERRKREEG
;
A
#
# COMPACT_ATOMS: atom_id res chain seq x y z
N MET A 1 -46.18 1.83 -1.82
CA MET A 1 -45.05 2.34 -1.02
C MET A 1 -43.87 1.38 -1.11
N ARG A 2 -42.74 1.77 -1.71
CA ARG A 2 -41.44 1.12 -1.44
C ARG A 2 -40.32 2.07 -1.88
N ARG A 3 -39.87 2.91 -0.94
CA ARG A 3 -38.63 3.67 -1.09
C ARG A 3 -37.49 2.71 -0.77
N LEU A 4 -36.77 2.26 -1.80
CA LEU A 4 -35.48 1.59 -1.64
C LEU A 4 -34.51 2.63 -1.07
N ARG A 5 -34.27 2.56 0.25
CA ARG A 5 -33.19 3.30 0.89
C ARG A 5 -31.90 2.70 0.34
N GLY A 6 -31.20 3.45 -0.50
CA GLY A 6 -29.87 3.08 -0.99
C GLY A 6 -28.90 2.82 0.16
N PRO A 7 -27.80 2.07 -0.09
CA PRO A 7 -26.82 1.79 0.95
C PRO A 7 -26.27 3.12 1.47
N ARG A 8 -26.32 3.29 2.79
CA ARG A 8 -25.64 4.38 3.47
C ARG A 8 -24.14 4.10 3.33
N ILE A 9 -23.51 4.72 2.34
CA ILE A 9 -22.04 4.74 2.19
C ILE A 9 -21.51 5.35 3.49
N ALA A 10 -20.99 4.48 4.35
CA ALA A 10 -20.34 4.89 5.59
C ALA A 10 -19.09 5.67 5.18
N LYS A 11 -18.98 6.87 5.71
CA LYS A 11 -18.01 7.92 5.36
C LYS A 11 -16.55 7.58 5.79
N PHE A 12 -16.22 6.30 5.92
CA PHE A 12 -14.94 5.77 6.38
C PHE A 12 -14.21 4.90 5.34
N ASP A 13 -14.89 4.46 4.28
CA ASP A 13 -14.24 3.81 3.14
C ASP A 13 -13.97 4.86 2.07
N ARG A 14 -12.77 5.42 2.07
CA ARG A 14 -12.25 6.06 0.86
C ARG A 14 -11.83 4.90 -0.05
N GLU A 15 -12.67 4.58 -1.04
CA GLU A 15 -12.32 3.68 -2.14
C GLU A 15 -10.91 4.01 -2.63
N ALA A 16 -10.15 2.98 -3.05
CA ALA A 16 -8.86 3.20 -3.68
C ALA A 16 -9.04 4.20 -4.83
N ASN A 17 -8.47 5.40 -4.68
CA ASN A 17 -8.57 6.44 -5.68
C ASN A 17 -7.39 6.29 -6.65
N ASP A 18 -7.57 6.66 -7.91
CA ASP A 18 -6.52 6.61 -8.94
C ASP A 18 -5.26 7.35 -8.47
N ALA A 19 -5.42 8.43 -7.70
CA ALA A 19 -4.32 9.17 -7.08
C ALA A 19 -3.44 8.32 -6.13
N ASP A 20 -4.02 7.36 -5.40
CA ASP A 20 -3.26 6.47 -4.52
C ASP A 20 -2.40 5.48 -5.34
N ILE A 21 -2.96 4.96 -6.43
CA ILE A 21 -2.27 4.10 -7.38
C ILE A 21 -1.14 4.86 -8.07
N GLU A 22 -1.42 6.07 -8.56
CA GLU A 22 -0.43 6.94 -9.20
C GLU A 22 0.72 7.30 -8.26
N ALA A 23 0.42 7.65 -7.00
CA ALA A 23 1.42 7.95 -6.00
C ALA A 23 2.30 6.73 -5.70
N LEU A 24 1.71 5.52 -5.62
CA LEU A 24 2.43 4.28 -5.40
C LEU A 24 3.38 3.97 -6.57
N ILE A 25 2.90 4.14 -7.81
CA ILE A 25 3.70 3.97 -9.03
C ILE A 25 4.82 5.02 -9.10
N ALA A 26 4.52 6.27 -8.78
CA ALA A 26 5.50 7.35 -8.80
C ALA A 26 6.61 7.11 -7.78
N PHE A 27 6.27 6.64 -6.57
CA PHE A 27 7.25 6.19 -5.59
C PHE A 27 8.13 5.07 -6.15
N ALA A 28 7.50 4.01 -6.70
CA ALA A 28 8.22 2.87 -7.23
C ALA A 28 9.18 3.22 -8.38
N LYS A 29 8.83 4.20 -9.21
CA LYS A 29 9.67 4.68 -10.32
C LYS A 29 10.81 5.59 -9.89
N SER A 30 10.70 6.25 -8.74
CA SER A 30 11.67 7.25 -8.28
C SER A 30 12.70 6.70 -7.31
N ARG A 31 12.47 5.50 -6.75
CA ARG A 31 13.39 4.80 -5.84
C ARG A 31 13.96 3.55 -6.50
N ARG A 32 15.09 3.06 -5.99
CA ARG A 32 15.70 1.81 -6.44
C ARG A 32 15.29 0.66 -5.52
N GLY A 33 15.40 -0.57 -6.04
CA GLY A 33 15.16 -1.81 -5.28
C GLY A 33 13.80 -1.86 -4.58
N VAL A 34 12.77 -1.28 -5.19
CA VAL A 34 11.44 -1.20 -4.56
C VAL A 34 10.77 -2.56 -4.56
N GLU A 35 10.25 -2.95 -3.40
CA GLU A 35 9.47 -4.17 -3.21
C GLU A 35 8.08 -3.82 -2.70
N PHE A 36 7.05 -4.51 -3.19
CA PHE A 36 5.68 -4.32 -2.72
C PHE A 36 5.31 -5.35 -1.65
N TYR A 37 4.66 -4.90 -0.59
CA TYR A 37 4.08 -5.73 0.46
C TYR A 37 2.59 -5.48 0.51
N VAL A 38 1.80 -6.52 0.29
CA VAL A 38 0.34 -6.44 0.29
C VAL A 38 -0.16 -6.73 1.70
N GLU A 39 -0.99 -5.82 2.19
CA GLU A 39 -1.79 -6.02 3.38
C GLU A 39 -3.18 -6.46 2.93
N PRO A 40 -3.61 -7.68 3.24
CA PRO A 40 -4.93 -8.15 2.84
C PRO A 40 -6.03 -7.32 3.50
N GLU A 41 -7.17 -7.24 2.81
CA GLU A 41 -8.38 -6.66 3.37
C GLU A 41 -8.75 -7.35 4.69
N THR A 42 -9.15 -6.53 5.66
CA THR A 42 -9.73 -6.99 6.91
C THR A 42 -11.13 -6.43 7.05
N PHE A 43 -11.89 -6.90 8.03
CA PHE A 43 -13.22 -6.35 8.36
C PHE A 43 -13.23 -4.83 8.62
N ALA A 44 -12.08 -4.22 8.88
CA ALA A 44 -11.95 -2.80 9.22
C ALA A 44 -11.19 -1.98 8.16
N THR A 45 -10.57 -2.59 7.16
CA THR A 45 -9.72 -1.85 6.20
C THR A 45 -9.60 -2.59 4.88
N ASP A 46 -9.83 -1.87 3.78
CA ASP A 46 -9.58 -2.34 2.41
C ASP A 46 -8.14 -2.81 2.19
N THR A 47 -7.92 -3.58 1.12
CA THR A 47 -6.56 -3.98 0.72
C THR A 47 -5.65 -2.76 0.53
N THR A 48 -4.52 -2.76 1.24
CA THR A 48 -3.46 -1.76 1.10
C THR A 48 -2.17 -2.39 0.59
N ALA A 49 -1.32 -1.58 -0.03
CA ALA A 49 0.02 -1.98 -0.41
C ALA A 49 1.04 -1.00 0.16
N VAL A 50 2.19 -1.54 0.57
CA VAL A 50 3.36 -0.80 1.01
C VAL A 50 4.47 -1.00 0.00
N ALA A 51 4.97 0.09 -0.57
CA ALA A 51 6.20 0.07 -1.37
C ALA A 51 7.38 0.39 -0.45
N VAL A 52 8.42 -0.45 -0.47
CA VAL A 52 9.63 -0.27 0.35
C VAL A 52 10.86 -0.25 -0.56
N ALA A 53 11.57 0.88 -0.57
CA ALA A 53 12.81 1.09 -1.32
C ALA A 53 14.00 0.34 -0.70
N ASP A 54 15.13 0.32 -1.40
CA ASP A 54 16.36 -0.37 -0.97
C ASP A 54 16.96 0.19 0.34
N ASP A 55 16.81 1.49 0.58
CA ASP A 55 17.28 2.18 1.78
C ASP A 55 16.31 2.06 2.98
N GLY A 56 15.12 1.50 2.72
CA GLY A 56 14.03 1.34 3.67
C GLY A 56 13.02 2.48 3.70
N GLU A 57 13.16 3.52 2.86
CA GLU A 57 12.08 4.49 2.65
C GLU A 57 10.83 3.75 2.17
N TRP A 58 9.65 4.15 2.65
CA TRP A 58 8.43 3.47 2.31
C TRP A 58 7.24 4.41 2.17
N THR A 59 6.24 3.97 1.40
CA THR A 59 4.92 4.60 1.34
C THR A 59 3.82 3.54 1.36
N ARG A 60 2.68 3.87 1.98
CA ARG A 60 1.49 3.01 2.05
C ARG A 60 0.32 3.67 1.34
N ARG A 61 -0.39 2.91 0.50
CA ARG A 61 -1.52 3.36 -0.31
C ARG A 61 -2.62 2.31 -0.37
N ARG A 62 -3.87 2.74 -0.53
CA ARG A 62 -5.00 1.84 -0.82
C ARG A 62 -4.92 1.37 -2.26
N VAL A 63 -5.15 0.09 -2.47
CA VAL A 63 -5.12 -0.52 -3.82
C VAL A 63 -6.44 -1.18 -4.19
N GLY A 64 -7.37 -1.30 -3.25
CA GLY A 64 -8.72 -1.83 -3.45
C GLY A 64 -8.75 -3.34 -3.54
N SER A 65 -7.79 -3.98 -4.21
CA SER A 65 -7.65 -5.44 -4.22
C SER A 65 -6.20 -5.91 -4.44
N PRO A 66 -5.86 -7.15 -4.02
CA PRO A 66 -4.54 -7.73 -4.27
C PRO A 66 -4.22 -7.89 -5.76
N ALA A 67 -5.24 -8.04 -6.61
CA ALA A 67 -5.07 -8.16 -8.06
C ALA A 67 -4.51 -6.89 -8.69
N VAL A 68 -4.90 -5.71 -8.18
CA VAL A 68 -4.42 -4.40 -8.67
C VAL A 68 -2.92 -4.26 -8.43
N ILE A 69 -2.46 -4.52 -7.20
CA ILE A 69 -1.03 -4.44 -6.88
C ILE A 69 -0.23 -5.51 -7.62
N GLY A 70 -0.77 -6.72 -7.80
CA GLY A 70 -0.15 -7.75 -8.63
C GLY A 70 0.05 -7.32 -10.09
N LYS A 71 -0.92 -6.61 -10.68
CA LYS A 71 -0.81 -6.04 -12.03
C LYS A 71 0.26 -4.94 -12.10
N ILE A 72 0.29 -4.04 -11.11
CA ILE A 72 1.29 -2.96 -11.04
C ILE A 72 2.70 -3.53 -10.90
N ALA A 73 2.90 -4.47 -9.97
CA ALA A 73 4.18 -5.13 -9.73
C ALA A 73 4.70 -5.81 -11.00
N ARG A 74 3.82 -6.54 -11.71
CA ARG A 74 4.16 -7.16 -13.01
C ARG A 74 4.57 -6.12 -14.06
N ASN A 75 3.81 -5.04 -14.20
CA ASN A 75 4.10 -3.99 -15.18
C ASN A 75 5.42 -3.26 -14.90
N LEU A 76 5.81 -3.14 -13.62
CA LEU A 76 7.06 -2.52 -13.20
C LEU A 76 8.22 -3.51 -13.06
N ALA A 77 7.98 -4.81 -13.28
CA ALA A 77 8.92 -5.91 -13.01
C ALA A 77 9.49 -5.88 -11.57
N LEU A 78 8.64 -5.57 -10.59
CA LEU A 78 8.99 -5.51 -9.18
C LEU A 78 8.40 -6.70 -8.41
N PRO A 79 9.07 -7.17 -7.34
CA PRO A 79 8.54 -8.24 -6.50
C PRO A 79 7.36 -7.75 -5.66
N VAL A 80 6.45 -8.67 -5.37
CA VAL A 80 5.30 -8.46 -4.48
C VAL A 80 5.19 -9.61 -3.50
N TYR A 81 4.97 -9.29 -2.23
CA TYR A 81 4.89 -10.24 -1.12
C TYR A 81 3.62 -10.03 -0.31
N ASP A 82 3.12 -11.10 0.31
CA ASP A 82 2.11 -11.00 1.35
C ASP A 82 2.80 -10.72 2.69
N VAL A 83 2.47 -9.58 3.31
CA VAL A 83 3.10 -9.17 4.57
C VAL A 83 2.76 -10.12 5.72
N GLN A 84 1.63 -10.83 5.68
CA GLN A 84 1.28 -11.80 6.70
C GLN A 84 2.17 -13.04 6.64
N LEU A 85 2.77 -13.31 5.48
CA LEU A 85 3.69 -14.44 5.27
C LEU A 85 5.14 -14.03 5.50
N THR A 86 5.57 -12.88 4.96
CA THR A 86 6.98 -12.47 4.99
C THR A 86 7.32 -11.53 6.14
N GLY A 87 6.32 -10.82 6.68
CA GLY A 87 6.54 -9.61 7.47
C GLY A 87 7.11 -8.46 6.62
N TYR A 88 7.31 -7.31 7.28
CA TYR A 88 8.01 -6.17 6.71
C TYR A 88 9.53 -6.37 6.74
N PRO A 89 10.29 -5.82 5.77
CA PRO A 89 11.72 -6.02 5.71
C PRO A 89 12.44 -5.21 6.80
N ALA A 90 13.54 -5.73 7.33
CA ALA A 90 14.29 -5.09 8.42
C ALA A 90 14.74 -3.65 8.08
N ARG A 91 15.01 -3.37 6.79
CA ARG A 91 15.39 -2.03 6.31
C ARG A 91 14.33 -0.96 6.57
N MET A 92 13.04 -1.31 6.51
CA MET A 92 11.94 -0.38 6.81
C MET A 92 11.98 0.06 8.28
N ARG A 93 12.27 -0.88 9.19
CA ARG A 93 12.45 -0.57 10.62
C ARG A 93 13.66 0.32 10.84
N ALA A 94 14.79 -0.01 10.22
CA ALA A 94 16.01 0.80 10.32
C ALA A 94 15.78 2.23 9.81
N TYR A 95 15.02 2.40 8.72
CA TYR A 95 14.63 3.72 8.22
C TYR A 95 13.82 4.52 9.25
N ASN A 96 12.78 3.90 9.83
CA ASN A 96 11.96 4.55 10.86
C ASN A 96 12.79 4.96 12.09
N GLU A 97 13.76 4.15 12.50
CA GLU A 97 14.66 4.47 13.62
C GLU A 97 15.60 5.64 13.31
N ARG A 98 16.11 5.75 12.07
CA ARG A 98 16.88 6.92 11.62
C ARG A 98 16.03 8.20 11.62
N ARG A 99 14.83 8.14 11.02
CA ARG A 99 13.90 9.28 10.96
C ARG A 99 13.52 9.81 12.34
N LYS A 100 13.22 8.92 13.29
CA LYS A 100 12.93 9.30 14.69
C LYS A 100 14.09 10.01 15.39
N ARG A 101 15.34 9.67 15.07
CA ARG A 101 16.54 10.32 15.63
C ARG A 101 16.81 11.68 15.00
N GLU A 102 16.41 11.89 13.74
CA GLU A 102 16.53 13.17 13.04
C GLU A 102 15.44 14.17 13.43
N GLU A 103 14.26 13.66 13.79
CA GLU A 103 13.09 14.47 14.16
C GLU A 103 13.06 14.86 15.65
N GLY A 104 13.90 14.23 16.48
CA GLY A 104 14.02 14.50 17.93
C GLY A 104 15.24 15.36 18.25
#